data_AF-A0A349KLA1-F1
#
_entry.id   AF-A0A349KLA1-F1
#
_cell.length_a   1.000
_cell.length_b   1.000
_cell.length_c   1.000
_cell.angle_alpha   90.00
_cell.angle_beta   90.00
_cell.angle_gamma   90.00
#
_symmetry.space_group_name_H-M   'P 1'
#
loop_
_entity.id
_entity.type
_entity.pdbx_description
1 polymer ?
#
loop_
_entity_poly.entity_id
_entity_poly.type
_entity_poly.pdbx_seq_one_letter_code
_entity_poly.pdbx_strand_id
1 'polypeptide(L)'
;MEDEVFSIANQLIVLITDYALDIVGALLLLIAGWVVAGWIEKHTGKVLKRIDRVDATLRSFVTNLVRYAILVLVMIAVFAQFGIQTTSIIAVLGAAGLAVGLALQG
;
A
#
# COMPACT_ATOMS: atom_id res chain seq x y z
N MET A 1 -36.26 -19.46 -22.54
CA MET A 1 -36.40 -18.14 -21.88
C MET A 1 -36.17 -18.25 -20.38
N GLU A 2 -36.79 -19.19 -19.68
CA GLU A 2 -36.53 -19.41 -18.24
C GLU A 2 -35.07 -19.84 -17.97
N ASP A 3 -34.51 -20.75 -18.77
CA ASP A 3 -33.13 -21.23 -18.62
C ASP A 3 -32.06 -20.15 -18.85
N GLU A 4 -32.31 -19.19 -19.76
CA GLU A 4 -31.43 -18.02 -19.97
C GLU A 4 -31.45 -17.08 -18.77
N VAL A 5 -32.62 -16.87 -18.16
CA VAL A 5 -32.75 -16.03 -16.96
C VAL A 5 -32.01 -16.66 -15.77
N PHE A 6 -32.10 -17.97 -15.59
CA PHE A 6 -31.33 -18.68 -14.55
C PHE A 6 -29.81 -18.61 -14.79
N SER A 7 -29.36 -18.67 -16.04
CA SER A 7 -27.93 -18.54 -16.39
C SER A 7 -27.37 -17.14 -16.05
N ILE A 8 -28.09 -16.09 -16.43
CA ILE A 8 -27.69 -14.69 -16.15
C ILE A 8 -27.71 -14.43 -14.63
N ALA A 9 -28.73 -14.90 -13.92
CA ALA A 9 -28.81 -14.77 -12.47
C ALA A 9 -27.61 -15.43 -11.78
N ASN A 10 -27.21 -16.62 -12.21
CA ASN A 10 -26.07 -17.33 -11.62
C ASN A 10 -24.74 -16.61 -11.93
N GLN A 11 -24.56 -16.09 -13.15
CA GLN A 11 -23.38 -15.30 -13.51
C GLN A 11 -23.27 -14.01 -12.67
N LEU A 12 -24.40 -13.32 -12.43
CA LEU A 12 -24.42 -12.13 -11.58
C LEU A 12 -24.08 -12.46 -10.12
N ILE A 13 -24.59 -13.56 -9.58
CA ILE A 13 -24.29 -14.01 -8.21
C ILE A 13 -22.80 -14.33 -8.06
N VAL A 14 -22.21 -15.04 -9.02
CA VAL A 14 -20.77 -15.35 -9.01
C VAL A 14 -19.95 -14.06 -9.04
N LEU A 15 -20.28 -13.14 -9.96
CA LEU A 15 -19.57 -11.87 -10.09
C LEU A 15 -19.62 -11.06 -8.78
N ILE A 16 -20.81 -10.92 -8.18
CA ILE A 16 -20.99 -10.19 -6.92
C ILE A 16 -20.19 -10.84 -5.78
N THR A 17 -20.15 -12.17 -5.74
CA THR A 17 -19.42 -12.91 -4.69
C THR A 17 -17.91 -12.69 -4.82
N ASP A 18 -17.36 -12.77 -6.03
CA ASP A 18 -15.93 -12.56 -6.28
C ASP A 18 -15.52 -11.11 -5.90
N TYR A 19 -16.25 -10.11 -6.37
CA TYR A 19 -15.97 -8.71 -6.01
C TYR A 19 -16.10 -8.44 -4.51
N ALA A 20 -17.06 -9.09 -3.83
CA ALA A 20 -17.21 -8.94 -2.38
C ALA A 20 -16.00 -9.50 -1.63
N LEU A 21 -15.48 -10.66 -2.05
CA LEU A 21 -14.27 -11.26 -1.48
C LEU A 21 -13.03 -10.40 -1.72
N ASP A 22 -12.89 -9.82 -2.92
CA ASP A 22 -11.79 -8.91 -3.25
C ASP A 22 -11.81 -7.65 -2.38
N ILE A 23 -12.98 -7.06 -2.17
CA ILE A 23 -13.16 -5.88 -1.30
C ILE A 23 -12.75 -6.22 0.14
N VAL A 24 -13.20 -7.36 0.66
CA VAL A 24 -12.84 -7.81 2.01
C VAL A 24 -11.34 -8.05 2.12
N GLY A 25 -10.74 -8.74 1.13
CA GLY A 25 -9.31 -8.97 1.06
C GLY A 25 -8.50 -7.68 1.03
N ALA A 26 -8.91 -6.72 0.20
CA ALA A 26 -8.30 -5.39 0.11
C ALA A 26 -8.39 -4.60 1.43
N LEU A 27 -9.54 -4.63 2.09
CA LEU A 27 -9.74 -4.00 3.41
C LEU A 27 -8.83 -4.62 4.48
N LEU A 28 -8.78 -5.95 4.54
CA LEU A 28 -7.91 -6.66 5.48
C LEU A 28 -6.44 -6.33 5.22
N LEU A 29 -6.03 -6.32 3.95
CA LEU A 29 -4.66 -5.98 3.56
C LEU A 29 -4.32 -4.53 3.92
N LEU A 30 -5.25 -3.59 3.70
CA LEU A 30 -5.06 -2.18 4.05
C LEU A 30 -4.92 -1.98 5.55
N ILE A 31 -5.78 -2.61 6.35
CA ILE A 31 -5.73 -2.53 7.82
C ILE A 31 -4.43 -3.16 8.34
N ALA A 32 -4.10 -4.37 7.88
CA ALA A 32 -2.87 -5.05 8.26
C ALA A 32 -1.64 -4.22 7.87
N GLY A 33 -1.62 -3.67 6.66
CA GLY A 33 -0.57 -2.79 6.17
C GLY A 33 -0.39 -1.54 7.02
N TRP A 34 -1.48 -0.91 7.46
CA TRP A 34 -1.42 0.24 8.36
C TRP A 34 -0.83 -0.13 9.72
N VAL A 35 -1.28 -1.23 10.31
CA VAL A 35 -0.77 -1.72 11.60
C VAL A 35 0.73 -2.03 11.51
N VAL A 36 1.15 -2.75 10.46
CA VAL A 36 2.55 -3.09 10.21
C VAL A 36 3.38 -1.83 9.98
N ALA A 37 2.91 -0.88 9.17
CA ALA A 37 3.61 0.38 8.92
C ALA A 37 3.86 1.15 10.22
N GLY A 38 2.85 1.26 11.08
CA GLY A 38 2.99 1.92 12.38
C GLY A 38 3.89 1.16 13.36
N TRP A 39 3.91 -0.17 13.30
CA TRP A 39 4.83 -0.98 14.10
C TRP A 39 6.28 -0.79 13.65
N ILE A 40 6.54 -0.86 12.34
CA ILE A 40 7.88 -0.65 11.77
C ILE A 40 8.36 0.78 12.03
N GLU A 41 7.51 1.80 11.83
CA GLU A 41 7.83 3.21 12.12
C GLU A 41 8.36 3.38 13.57
N LYS A 42 7.64 2.82 14.55
CA LYS A 42 8.05 2.85 15.96
C LYS A 42 9.37 2.11 16.18
N HIS A 43 9.57 0.97 15.51
CA HIS A 43 10.80 0.18 15.65
C HIS A 43 12.00 0.92 15.07
N THR A 44 11.88 1.46 13.85
CA THR A 44 12.88 2.32 13.20
C THR A 44 13.22 3.52 14.08
N GLY A 45 12.21 4.18 14.64
CA GLY A 45 12.42 5.32 15.54
C GLY A 45 13.20 4.96 16.81
N LYS A 46 13.01 3.76 17.36
CA LYS A 46 13.80 3.24 18.49
C LYS A 46 15.23 2.92 18.10
N VAL A 47 15.45 2.31 16.93
CA VAL A 47 16.79 1.97 16.42
C VAL A 47 17.61 3.24 16.18
N LEU A 48 17.06 4.22 15.47
CA LEU A 48 17.73 5.51 15.26
C LEU A 48 18.02 6.23 16.57
N LYS A 49 17.29 5.94 17.67
CA LYS A 49 17.44 6.59 19.00
C LYS A 49 18.73 6.21 19.68
N ARG A 50 19.30 5.09 19.28
CA ARG A 50 20.58 4.57 19.78
C ARG A 50 21.77 5.09 18.98
N ILE A 51 21.54 5.87 17.92
CA ILE A 51 22.59 6.42 17.06
C ILE A 51 22.77 7.89 17.40
N ASP A 52 23.85 8.21 18.12
CA ASP A 52 24.12 9.58 18.62
C ASP A 52 24.32 10.61 17.50
N ARG A 53 24.66 10.15 16.30
CA ARG A 53 24.92 11.00 15.12
C ARG A 53 23.66 11.40 14.36
N VAL A 54 22.48 10.90 14.76
CA VAL A 54 21.22 11.15 14.05
C VAL A 54 20.36 12.12 14.86
N ASP A 55 20.22 13.34 14.32
CA ASP A 55 19.39 14.38 14.91
C ASP A 55 17.88 14.09 14.83
N ALA A 56 17.09 14.93 15.49
CA ALA A 56 15.64 14.76 15.58
C ALA A 56 14.92 14.93 14.23
N THR A 57 15.42 15.81 13.35
CA THR A 57 14.83 16.10 12.04
C THR A 57 15.07 14.94 11.09
N LEU A 58 16.31 14.47 10.96
CA LEU A 58 16.66 13.32 10.13
C LEU A 58 15.93 12.05 10.59
N ARG A 59 15.81 11.87 11.91
CA ARG A 59 15.04 10.78 12.49
C ARG A 59 13.58 10.82 12.07
N SER A 60 12.91 11.96 12.25
CA SER A 60 11.52 12.16 11.86
C SER A 60 11.32 11.89 10.37
N PHE A 61 12.23 12.41 9.54
CA PHE A 61 12.23 12.19 8.10
C PHE A 61 12.31 10.70 7.76
N VAL A 62 13.30 9.97 8.28
CA VAL A 62 13.48 8.53 7.99
C VAL A 62 12.32 7.70 8.51
N THR A 63 11.80 7.96 9.72
CA THR A 63 10.66 7.21 10.26
C THR A 63 9.40 7.41 9.41
N ASN A 64 9.14 8.65 8.98
CA ASN A 64 8.02 8.97 8.11
C ASN A 64 8.20 8.35 6.72
N LEU A 65 9.41 8.42 6.15
CA LEU A 65 9.73 7.83 4.85
C LEU A 65 9.48 6.32 4.84
N VAL A 66 9.91 5.61 5.88
CA VAL A 66 9.67 4.16 6.03
C VAL A 66 8.18 3.85 6.12
N ARG A 67 7.43 4.61 6.95
CA ARG A 67 5.99 4.43 7.09
C ARG A 67 5.28 4.62 5.74
N TYR A 68 5.57 5.72 5.03
CA TYR A 68 4.93 6.02 3.75
C TYR A 68 5.34 5.04 2.65
N ALA A 69 6.59 4.58 2.62
CA ALA A 69 7.02 3.55 1.68
C ALA A 69 6.20 2.26 1.83
N ILE A 70 5.97 1.80 3.06
CA ILE A 70 5.15 0.62 3.33
C ILE A 70 3.70 0.87 2.90
N LEU A 71 3.10 2.01 3.28
CA LEU A 71 1.72 2.33 2.91
C LEU A 71 1.52 2.44 1.40
N VAL A 72 2.50 2.98 0.67
CA VAL A 72 2.48 3.03 -0.80
C VAL A 72 2.48 1.63 -1.41
N LEU A 73 3.33 0.72 -0.91
CA LEU A 73 3.33 -0.68 -1.36
C LEU A 73 2.00 -1.38 -1.06
N VAL A 74 1.43 -1.14 0.11
CA VAL A 74 0.11 -1.65 0.51
C VAL A 74 -0.98 -1.13 -0.43
N MET A 75 -0.96 0.16 -0.77
CA MET A 75 -1.91 0.75 -1.73
C MET A 75 -1.76 0.15 -3.14
N ILE A 76 -0.54 -0.10 -3.59
CA ILE A 76 -0.28 -0.78 -4.87
C ILE A 76 -0.87 -2.20 -4.85
N ALA A 77 -0.69 -2.95 -3.75
CA ALA A 77 -1.27 -4.29 -3.60
C ALA A 77 -2.80 -4.26 -3.60
N VAL A 78 -3.41 -3.28 -2.93
CA VAL A 78 -4.86 -3.07 -2.96
C VAL A 78 -5.35 -2.79 -4.39
N PHE A 79 -4.70 -1.91 -5.14
CA PHE A 79 -5.07 -1.65 -6.54
C PHE A 79 -4.87 -2.87 -7.45
N ALA A 80 -3.83 -3.65 -7.21
CA ALA A 80 -3.61 -4.89 -7.95
C ALA A 80 -4.73 -5.92 -7.72
N GLN A 81 -5.30 -5.99 -6.50
CA GLN A 81 -6.46 -6.86 -6.20
C GLN A 81 -7.69 -6.49 -7.05
N PHE A 82 -7.89 -5.19 -7.31
CA PHE A 82 -8.98 -4.70 -8.17
C PHE A 82 -8.67 -4.80 -9.68
N GLY A 83 -7.55 -5.43 -10.07
CA GLY A 83 -7.14 -5.56 -11.47
C GLY A 83 -6.66 -4.24 -12.10
N ILE A 84 -6.38 -3.21 -11.29
CA ILE A 84 -5.86 -1.94 -11.79
C ILE A 84 -4.38 -2.11 -12.16
N GLN A 85 -4.00 -1.63 -13.33
CA GLN A 85 -2.61 -1.70 -13.79
C GLN A 85 -1.74 -0.70 -13.01
N THR A 86 -0.86 -1.21 -12.15
CA THR A 86 -0.03 -0.39 -11.24
C THR A 86 1.30 0.08 -11.84
N THR A 87 1.65 -0.35 -13.06
CA THR A 87 2.92 -0.03 -13.72
C THR A 87 3.18 1.48 -13.84
N SER A 88 2.16 2.24 -14.24
CA SER A 88 2.25 3.70 -14.36
C SER A 88 2.46 4.37 -13.00
N ILE A 89 1.78 3.87 -11.96
CA ILE A 89 1.92 4.34 -10.58
C ILE A 89 3.36 4.09 -10.09
N ILE A 90 3.88 2.88 -10.32
CA ILE A 90 5.26 2.52 -9.93
C ILE A 90 6.28 3.42 -10.65
N ALA A 91 6.08 3.71 -11.94
CA ALA A 91 6.98 4.60 -12.69
C ALA A 91 7.02 6.02 -12.12
N VAL A 92 5.86 6.60 -11.82
CA VAL A 92 5.76 7.95 -11.21
C VAL A 92 6.38 7.97 -9.81
N LEU A 93 6.10 6.96 -8.99
CA LEU A 93 6.69 6.84 -7.66
C LEU A 93 8.21 6.67 -7.71
N GLY A 94 8.73 5.94 -8.69
CA GLY A 94 10.17 5.82 -8.94
C GLY A 94 10.80 7.17 -9.27
N ALA A 95 10.20 7.93 -10.17
CA ALA A 95 10.67 9.29 -10.50
C ALA A 95 10.59 10.24 -9.30
N ALA A 96 9.51 10.18 -8.52
CA ALA A 96 9.34 10.97 -7.30
C ALA A 96 10.38 10.60 -6.24
N GLY A 97 10.65 9.31 -6.04
CA GLY A 97 11.68 8.82 -5.13
C GLY A 97 13.07 9.29 -5.52
N LEU A 98 13.41 9.27 -6.80
CA LEU A 98 14.65 9.85 -7.32
C LEU A 98 14.73 11.35 -7.06
N ALA A 99 13.67 12.11 -7.36
CA ALA A 99 13.63 13.55 -7.12
C ALA A 99 13.81 13.90 -5.64
N VAL A 100 13.13 13.18 -4.74
CA VAL A 100 13.29 13.34 -3.28
C VAL A 100 14.72 12.98 -2.85
N GLY A 101 15.29 11.88 -3.37
CA GLY A 101 16.66 11.48 -3.07
C GLY A 101 17.70 12.52 -3.49
N LEU A 102 17.53 13.10 -4.69
CA LEU A 102 18.40 14.17 -5.19
C LEU A 102 18.26 15.45 -4.36
N ALA A 103 17.06 15.78 -3.90
CA ALA A 103 16.84 16.93 -3.03
C ALA A 103 17.52 16.78 -1.65
N LEU A 104 17.76 15.55 -1.19
CA LEU A 104 18.40 15.24 0.10
C LEU A 104 19.92 15.07 -0.01
N GLN A 105 20.50 15.12 -1.21
CA GLN A 105 21.95 15.04 -1.43
C GLN A 105 22.67 16.37 -1.16
N GLY A 106 21.92 17.47 -1.02
CA GLY A 106 22.43 18.82 -0.75
C GLY A 106 22.89 19.06 0.67
#